data_AF-X1Q2G2-F1
#
_entry.id   AF-X1Q2G2-F1
#
_cell.length_a   1.000
_cell.length_b   1.000
_cell.length_c   1.000
_cell.angle_alpha   90.00
_cell.angle_beta   90.00
_cell.angle_gamma   90.00
#
_symmetry.space_group_name_H-M   'P 1'
#
loop_
_entity.id
_entity.type
_entity.pdbx_description
1 polymer ?
#
loop_
_entity_poly.entity_id
_entity_poly.type
_entity_poly.pdbx_seq_one_letter_code
_entity_poly.pdbx_strand_id
1 'polypeptide(L)'
;DTGILQGGIDQIALMKPITKAQIQVEEPDEVPKALQKAIRIALSGRRGPVYLEFRETALVRKATDDADKNILPPEKYRPFNRPNGGPDEIKCVVETLKTAKRPLLIAGGGGNRFRCLRRTKNSL
;
A
#
# COMPACT_ATOMS: atom_id res chain seq x y z
N ASP A 1 7.29 11.78 -37.91
CA ASP A 1 6.81 12.41 -36.66
C ASP A 1 5.88 11.47 -35.90
N THR A 2 6.46 10.44 -35.27
CA THR A 2 5.73 9.51 -34.41
C THR A 2 5.44 10.23 -33.09
N GLY A 3 4.19 10.65 -32.91
CA GLY A 3 3.65 11.21 -31.66
C GLY A 3 3.67 10.19 -30.54
N ILE A 4 4.87 9.84 -30.08
CA ILE A 4 5.09 8.88 -29.02
C ILE A 4 5.96 9.59 -27.99
N LEU A 5 5.31 10.28 -27.07
CA LEU A 5 5.96 10.69 -25.83
C LEU A 5 6.26 9.41 -25.04
N GLN A 6 7.54 8.99 -24.98
CA GLN A 6 8.08 7.88 -24.16
C GLN A 6 7.92 6.42 -24.65
N GLY A 7 7.63 6.14 -25.92
CA GLY A 7 7.54 4.75 -26.39
C GLY A 7 8.90 4.17 -26.78
N GLY A 8 9.19 2.99 -26.26
CA GLY A 8 10.42 2.23 -26.50
C GLY A 8 10.98 1.54 -25.26
N ILE A 9 10.54 1.94 -24.06
CA ILE A 9 10.98 1.35 -22.79
C ILE A 9 9.77 0.78 -22.05
N ASP A 10 9.84 -0.49 -21.66
CA ASP A 10 8.88 -1.10 -20.75
C ASP A 10 9.14 -0.61 -19.32
N GLN A 11 8.48 0.50 -18.96
CA GLN A 11 8.64 1.13 -17.65
C GLN A 11 8.09 0.23 -16.52
N ILE A 12 7.07 -0.59 -16.81
CA ILE A 12 6.56 -1.57 -15.83
C ILE A 12 7.63 -2.59 -15.49
N ALA A 13 8.29 -3.17 -16.50
CA ALA A 13 9.35 -4.16 -16.27
C ALA A 13 10.48 -3.58 -15.41
N LEU A 14 10.87 -2.32 -15.67
CA LEU A 14 11.90 -1.62 -14.91
C LEU A 14 11.48 -1.36 -13.45
N MET A 15 10.22 -1.01 -13.22
CA MET A 15 9.71 -0.63 -11.90
C MET A 15 9.27 -1.81 -11.04
N LYS A 16 9.07 -2.99 -11.64
CA LYS A 16 8.65 -4.23 -10.97
C LYS A 16 9.50 -4.64 -9.74
N PRO A 17 10.85 -4.60 -9.76
CA PRO A 17 11.64 -4.97 -8.59
C PRO A 17 11.65 -3.92 -7.48
N ILE A 18 11.31 -2.66 -7.78
CA ILE A 18 11.45 -1.53 -6.86
C ILE A 18 10.13 -1.22 -6.15
N THR A 19 9.00 -1.44 -6.85
CA THR A 19 7.68 -1.04 -6.39
C THR A 19 6.80 -2.22 -6.04
N LYS A 20 5.93 -2.01 -5.05
CA LYS A 20 5.03 -3.03 -4.53
C LYS A 20 3.98 -3.48 -5.55
N ALA A 21 3.57 -2.56 -6.42
CA ALA A 21 2.65 -2.81 -7.51
C ALA A 21 2.86 -1.78 -8.60
N GLN A 22 2.46 -2.14 -9.82
CA GLN A 22 2.44 -1.31 -11.01
C GLN A 22 0.99 -1.30 -11.52
N ILE A 23 0.48 -0.13 -11.88
CA ILE A 23 -0.87 0.03 -12.43
C ILE A 23 -0.75 0.90 -13.67
N GLN A 24 -1.26 0.41 -14.80
CA GLN A 24 -1.42 1.17 -16.04
C GLN A 24 -2.86 1.64 -16.16
N VAL A 25 -3.03 2.88 -16.61
CA VAL A 25 -4.32 3.53 -16.83
C VAL A 25 -4.40 3.95 -18.29
N GLU A 26 -5.42 3.48 -18.99
CA GLU A 26 -5.57 3.71 -20.44
C GLU A 26 -6.67 4.73 -20.75
N GLU A 27 -7.74 4.74 -19.95
CA GLU A 27 -8.88 5.64 -20.13
C GLU A 27 -8.98 6.67 -18.99
N PRO A 28 -9.42 7.90 -19.27
CA PRO A 28 -9.48 8.97 -18.26
C PRO A 28 -10.42 8.63 -17.10
N ASP A 29 -11.52 7.92 -17.36
CA ASP A 29 -12.52 7.52 -16.35
C ASP A 29 -11.99 6.51 -15.33
N GLU A 30 -10.88 5.83 -15.63
CA GLU A 30 -10.26 4.86 -14.74
C GLU A 30 -9.33 5.51 -13.71
N VAL A 31 -8.85 6.73 -13.98
CA VAL A 31 -7.89 7.46 -13.15
C VAL A 31 -8.31 7.51 -11.67
N PRO A 32 -9.56 7.88 -11.31
CA PRO A 32 -9.93 7.99 -9.91
C PRO A 32 -9.92 6.65 -9.18
N LYS A 33 -10.33 5.56 -9.85
CA LYS A 33 -10.32 4.20 -9.28
C LYS A 33 -8.89 3.67 -9.16
N ALA A 34 -8.07 3.88 -10.18
CA ALA A 34 -6.67 3.47 -10.19
C ALA A 34 -5.87 4.15 -9.07
N LEU A 35 -6.09 5.44 -8.84
CA LEU A 35 -5.47 6.18 -7.75
C LEU A 35 -5.88 5.66 -6.37
N GLN A 36 -7.18 5.44 -6.14
CA GLN A 36 -7.68 4.87 -4.89
C GLN A 36 -7.06 3.49 -4.62
N LYS A 37 -6.99 2.64 -5.66
CA LYS A 37 -6.34 1.32 -5.59
C LYS A 37 -4.85 1.43 -5.29
N ALA A 38 -4.13 2.35 -5.95
CA ALA A 38 -2.71 2.58 -5.74
C ALA A 38 -2.41 2.94 -4.28
N ILE A 39 -3.19 3.87 -3.72
CA ILE A 39 -3.00 4.31 -2.33
C ILE A 39 -3.39 3.19 -1.35
N ARG A 40 -4.46 2.43 -1.61
CA ARG A 40 -4.81 1.26 -0.80
C ARG A 40 -3.67 0.26 -0.74
N ILE A 41 -3.06 -0.06 -1.89
CA ILE A 41 -1.94 -1.00 -1.98
C ILE A 41 -0.70 -0.42 -1.28
N ALA A 42 -0.39 0.86 -1.47
CA ALA A 42 0.76 1.50 -0.83
C ALA A 42 0.68 1.47 0.71
N LEU A 43 -0.54 1.57 1.25
CA LEU A 43 -0.78 1.64 2.69
C LEU A 43 -1.06 0.28 3.37
N SER A 44 -1.49 -0.74 2.61
CA SER A 44 -1.81 -2.06 3.17
C SER A 44 -0.58 -2.85 3.60
N GLY A 45 -0.69 -3.67 4.64
CA GLY A 45 0.38 -4.55 5.12
C GLY A 45 1.71 -3.82 5.34
N ARG A 46 2.80 -4.30 4.72
CA ARG A 46 4.05 -3.53 4.66
C ARG A 46 3.87 -2.36 3.70
N ARG A 47 3.96 -1.14 4.25
CA ARG A 47 3.98 0.10 3.48
C ARG A 47 5.17 0.13 2.53
N GLY A 48 4.91 0.53 1.28
CA GLY A 48 5.89 0.62 0.21
C GLY A 48 5.36 1.40 -1.00
N PRO A 49 6.24 1.78 -1.94
CA PRO A 49 5.88 2.58 -3.11
C PRO A 49 5.04 1.78 -4.12
N VAL A 50 4.19 2.46 -4.86
CA VAL A 50 3.39 1.92 -5.97
C VAL A 50 3.65 2.79 -7.19
N TYR A 51 3.84 2.15 -8.34
CA TYR A 51 4.03 2.82 -9.61
C TYR A 51 2.69 2.92 -10.35
N LEU A 52 2.34 4.13 -10.80
CA LEU A 52 1.12 4.41 -11.55
C LEU A 52 1.54 5.08 -12.86
N GLU A 53 1.21 4.44 -13.97
CA GLU A 53 1.54 4.87 -15.32
C GLU A 53 0.26 5.25 -16.06
N PHE A 54 0.27 6.42 -16.70
CA PHE A 54 -0.84 6.91 -17.50
C PHE A 54 -0.45 6.86 -18.97
N ARG A 55 -1.26 6.19 -19.80
CA ARG A 55 -1.12 6.32 -21.25
C ARG A 55 -1.54 7.71 -21.70
N GLU A 56 -1.03 8.14 -22.85
CA GLU A 56 -1.39 9.41 -23.46
C GLU A 56 -2.91 9.57 -23.63
N THR A 57 -3.61 8.51 -23.99
CA THR A 57 -5.07 8.49 -24.11
C THR A 57 -5.79 8.86 -22.82
N ALA A 58 -5.28 8.43 -21.67
CA ALA A 58 -5.85 8.74 -20.36
C ALA A 58 -5.65 10.21 -19.96
N LEU A 59 -4.65 10.88 -20.54
CA LEU A 59 -4.30 12.28 -20.23
C LEU A 59 -4.92 13.28 -21.21
N VAL A 60 -5.04 12.90 -22.49
CA VAL A 60 -5.47 13.80 -23.57
C VAL A 60 -6.99 13.77 -23.76
N ARG A 61 -7.64 12.64 -23.53
CA ARG A 61 -9.10 12.51 -23.68
C ARG A 61 -9.82 13.15 -22.48
N LYS A 62 -11.03 13.65 -22.74
CA LYS A 62 -11.92 14.13 -21.67
C LYS A 62 -12.57 12.94 -20.96
N ALA A 63 -12.54 12.99 -19.63
CA ALA A 63 -13.34 12.11 -18.81
C ALA A 63 -14.84 12.39 -19.02
N THR A 64 -15.67 11.39 -18.74
CA THR A 64 -17.12 11.60 -18.64
C THR A 64 -17.47 12.41 -17.39
N ASP A 65 -18.60 13.11 -17.41
CA ASP A 65 -19.10 13.87 -16.24
C ASP A 65 -19.32 12.98 -14.99
N ASP A 66 -19.37 11.66 -15.19
CA ASP A 66 -19.63 10.65 -14.18
C ASP A 66 -18.36 10.02 -13.59
N ALA A 67 -17.19 10.33 -14.13
CA ALA A 67 -15.91 9.74 -13.72
C ALA A 67 -15.63 9.91 -12.20
N ASP A 68 -16.07 11.04 -11.63
CA ASP A 68 -15.82 11.38 -10.23
C ASP A 68 -16.94 10.92 -9.27
N LYS A 69 -18.09 10.45 -9.80
CA LYS A 69 -19.26 10.09 -8.99
C LYS A 69 -19.01 8.95 -7.98
N ASN A 70 -17.96 8.15 -8.20
CA ASN A 70 -17.61 6.99 -7.37
C ASN A 70 -16.28 7.17 -6.62
N ILE A 71 -15.81 8.40 -6.42
CA ILE A 71 -14.64 8.65 -5.56
C ILE A 71 -15.04 8.41 -4.12
N LEU A 72 -14.49 7.35 -3.52
CA LEU A 72 -14.74 7.06 -2.13
C LEU A 72 -13.93 8.04 -1.25
N PRO A 73 -14.48 8.48 -0.10
CA PRO A 73 -13.68 9.19 0.88
C PRO A 73 -12.49 8.31 1.35
N PRO A 74 -11.34 8.91 1.72
CA PRO A 74 -10.15 8.18 2.14
C PRO A 74 -10.39 7.06 3.14
N GLU A 75 -11.31 7.28 4.08
CA GLU A 75 -11.80 6.33 5.10
C GLU A 75 -12.28 4.99 4.55
N LYS A 76 -12.89 4.99 3.37
CA LYS A 76 -13.59 3.82 2.82
C LYS A 76 -12.71 2.90 1.97
N TYR A 77 -11.53 3.35 1.53
CA TYR A 77 -10.66 2.53 0.66
C TYR A 77 -9.24 2.33 1.20
N ARG A 78 -8.79 3.11 2.18
CA ARG A 78 -7.46 2.96 2.78
C ARG A 78 -7.56 2.18 4.10
N PRO A 79 -6.62 1.28 4.41
CA PRO A 79 -6.59 0.61 5.70
C PRO A 79 -6.12 1.57 6.80
N PHE A 80 -7.02 1.95 7.70
CA PHE A 80 -6.70 2.77 8.90
C PHE A 80 -6.26 1.90 10.07
N ASN A 81 -6.88 0.72 10.20
CA ASN A 81 -6.64 -0.19 11.31
C ASN A 81 -5.53 -1.17 10.98
N ARG A 82 -4.75 -1.50 12.00
CA ARG A 82 -3.71 -2.51 11.91
C ARG A 82 -4.35 -3.87 12.08
N PRO A 83 -3.97 -4.88 11.30
CA PRO A 83 -4.34 -6.24 11.63
C PRO A 83 -3.74 -6.58 13.00
N ASN A 84 -4.58 -7.06 13.90
CA ASN A 84 -4.15 -7.63 15.17
C ASN A 84 -3.92 -9.13 14.96
N GLY A 85 -3.00 -9.72 15.75
CA GLY A 85 -2.87 -11.18 15.80
C GLY A 85 -4.17 -11.81 16.30
N GLY A 86 -4.40 -13.08 15.95
CA GLY A 86 -5.52 -13.84 16.47
C GLY A 86 -5.43 -13.92 18.01
N PRO A 87 -6.55 -13.87 18.75
CA PRO A 87 -6.52 -13.91 20.20
C PRO A 87 -5.74 -15.11 20.78
N ASP A 88 -5.83 -16.27 20.14
CA ASP A 88 -5.16 -17.49 20.61
C ASP A 88 -3.67 -17.51 20.27
N GLU A 89 -3.27 -16.92 19.15
CA GLU A 89 -1.86 -16.72 18.79
C GLU A 89 -1.19 -15.78 19.80
N ILE A 90 -1.89 -14.70 20.18
CA ILE A 90 -1.41 -13.75 21.19
C ILE A 90 -1.24 -14.46 22.54
N LYS A 91 -2.21 -15.27 22.97
CA LYS A 91 -2.11 -16.04 24.22
C LYS A 91 -0.91 -16.99 24.19
N CYS A 92 -0.71 -17.72 23.09
CA CYS A 92 0.41 -18.65 22.93
C CYS A 92 1.77 -17.93 23.06
N VAL A 93 1.92 -16.78 22.41
CA VAL A 93 3.13 -15.95 22.51
C VAL A 93 3.36 -15.46 23.94
N VAL A 94 2.30 -15.00 24.62
CA VAL A 94 2.38 -14.53 26.02
C VAL A 94 2.84 -15.64 26.97
N GLU A 95 2.28 -16.84 26.86
CA GLU A 95 2.68 -17.97 27.71
C GLU A 95 4.11 -18.44 27.43
N THR A 96 4.52 -18.44 26.16
CA THR A 96 5.91 -18.74 25.77
C THR A 96 6.89 -17.71 26.35
N LEU A 97 6.53 -16.42 26.34
CA LEU A 97 7.35 -15.36 26.92
C LEU A 97 7.44 -15.45 28.46
N LYS A 98 6.36 -15.85 29.15
CA LYS A 98 6.36 -16.03 30.62
C LYS A 98 7.27 -17.15 31.08
N THR A 99 7.36 -18.23 30.31
CA THR A 99 8.16 -19.41 30.65
C THR A 99 9.63 -19.31 30.21
N ALA A 100 9.96 -18.32 29.39
CA ALA A 100 11.32 -18.11 28.89
C ALA A 100 12.26 -17.56 29.98
N LYS A 101 13.40 -18.23 30.20
CA LYS A 101 14.40 -17.81 31.20
C LYS A 101 15.17 -16.53 30.83
N ARG A 102 15.35 -16.26 29.53
CA ARG A 102 16.08 -15.08 28.99
C ARG A 102 15.47 -14.63 27.66
N PRO A 103 14.26 -14.02 27.66
CA PRO A 103 13.60 -13.62 26.42
C PRO A 103 14.36 -12.48 25.72
N LEU A 104 14.47 -12.56 24.39
CA LEU A 104 15.01 -11.51 23.53
C LEU A 104 13.94 -11.06 22.54
N LEU A 105 13.67 -9.75 22.50
CA LEU A 105 12.76 -9.15 21.54
C LEU A 105 13.54 -8.36 20.48
N ILE A 106 13.48 -8.81 19.22
CA ILE A 106 14.08 -8.09 18.09
C ILE A 106 12.96 -7.33 17.37
N ALA A 107 12.88 -6.03 17.60
CA ALA A 107 11.93 -5.16 16.93
C ALA A 107 12.57 -4.49 15.71
N GLY A 108 12.26 -4.99 14.50
CA GLY A 108 12.74 -4.40 13.25
C GLY A 108 12.05 -3.07 12.87
N GLY A 109 12.42 -2.49 11.73
CA GLY A 109 11.88 -1.22 11.24
C GLY A 109 10.36 -1.16 11.04
N GLY A 110 9.68 -2.32 11.00
CA GLY A 110 8.21 -2.39 11.11
C GLY A 110 7.71 -1.87 12.46
N GLY A 111 8.31 -2.31 13.58
CA GLY A 111 7.95 -1.86 14.92
C GLY A 111 8.12 -0.35 15.11
N ASN A 112 9.11 0.26 14.45
CA ASN A 112 9.37 1.70 14.48
C ASN A 112 8.37 2.50 13.64
N ARG A 113 8.19 2.14 12.35
CA ARG A 113 7.23 2.81 11.44
C ARG A 113 5.79 2.71 11.93
N PHE A 114 5.46 1.65 12.66
CA PHE A 114 4.14 1.45 13.25
C PHE A 114 4.08 1.90 14.72
N ARG A 115 5.08 2.60 15.26
CA ARG A 115 5.05 3.12 16.65
C ARG A 115 4.68 2.05 17.70
N CYS A 116 4.97 0.78 17.40
CA CYS A 116 4.58 -0.37 18.23
C CYS A 116 5.42 -0.42 19.52
N LEU A 117 6.69 0.00 19.41
CA LEU A 117 7.66 0.08 20.51
C LEU A 117 7.20 0.96 21.69
N ARG A 118 6.34 1.96 21.44
CA ARG A 118 5.81 2.82 22.50
C ARG A 118 4.75 2.11 23.35
N ARG A 119 4.02 1.13 22.80
CA ARG A 119 3.06 0.32 23.55
C ARG A 119 3.77 -0.75 24.38
N THR A 120 4.81 -1.39 23.85
CA THR A 120 5.57 -2.40 24.59
C THR A 120 6.31 -1.83 25.80
N LYS A 121 6.80 -0.59 25.74
CA LYS A 121 7.45 0.07 26.89
C LYS A 121 6.51 0.38 28.07
N ASN A 122 5.20 0.46 27.84
CA ASN A 122 4.21 0.76 28.89
C ASN A 122 3.49 -0.50 29.41
N SER A 123 3.78 -1.69 28.84
CA SER A 123 3.11 -2.96 29.19
C SER A 123 4.07 -4.03 29.69
N LEU A 124 5.38 -3.72 29.73
CA LEU A 124 6.40 -4.42 30.49
C LEU A 124 6.66 -3.62 31.77
#